data_AF-A0A6B1F198-F1
#
_entry.id   AF-A0A6B1F198-F1
#
_cell.length_a   1.000
_cell.length_b   1.000
_cell.length_c   1.000
_cell.angle_alpha   90.00
_cell.angle_beta   90.00
_cell.angle_gamma   90.00
#
_symmetry.space_group_name_H-M   'P 1'
#
loop_
_entity.id
_entity.type
_entity.pdbx_description
1 polymer ?
#
loop_
_entity_poly.entity_id
_entity_poly.type
_entity_poly.pdbx_seq_one_letter_code
_entity_poly.pdbx_strand_id
1 'polypeptide(L)'
;MSKFATLSSEESIFSLSHLTLIGATPVELVYIAARAGYDAVSPRFIPIRVPDEFLESPLDKAQVQAFKTALATTGIQVLDIELARITEDVDPCSFEPALEIGAKHMIMSAWTNSRDDRDYLIDVYSQTCDLAMPYGLTVELEFPSFSRLRTLDEALDIVRASDRPNGGILVDTLYLHLSRVDLGELLHVPSELLHMIHISDCLPGIADTQVGMIQLARDARLYPGEGWIDFNGIIERMPPVNYSIELPNRTRLAELGYEEHARRCLVHAKNSFGKSRSKRRLQTSTMSKSKEEKNEQATY
;
A
#
# COMPACT_ATOMS: atom_id res chain seq x y z
N MET A 1 33.88 -8.50 4.41
CA MET A 1 32.90 -9.48 4.91
C MET A 1 31.51 -8.90 4.75
N SER A 2 30.87 -9.20 3.61
CA SER A 2 29.55 -8.69 3.27
C SER A 2 28.48 -9.48 4.04
N LYS A 3 27.71 -8.81 4.89
CA LYS A 3 26.50 -9.36 5.50
C LYS A 3 25.35 -9.21 4.51
N PHE A 4 25.27 -10.10 3.53
CA PHE A 4 23.97 -10.38 2.93
C PHE A 4 23.18 -11.19 3.96
N ALA A 5 22.26 -10.51 4.63
CA ALA A 5 21.28 -11.18 5.47
C ALA A 5 20.49 -12.15 4.59
N THR A 6 20.66 -13.44 4.83
CA THR A 6 19.64 -14.44 4.57
C THR A 6 18.34 -13.92 5.18
N LEU A 7 17.38 -13.54 4.34
CA LEU A 7 16.02 -13.22 4.76
C LEU A 7 15.49 -14.43 5.53
N SER A 8 15.42 -14.31 6.86
CA SER A 8 14.59 -15.19 7.66
C SER A 8 13.15 -15.04 7.18
N SER A 9 12.40 -16.14 7.21
CA SER A 9 10.96 -16.16 6.97
C SER A 9 10.22 -15.40 8.07
N GLU A 10 10.36 -14.08 8.14
CA GLU A 10 9.51 -13.26 8.99
C GLU A 10 8.06 -13.43 8.50
N GLU A 11 7.16 -13.73 9.42
CA GLU A 11 5.74 -13.76 9.12
C GLU A 11 5.32 -12.37 8.61
N SER A 12 4.56 -12.34 7.51
CA SER A 12 3.99 -11.10 6.99
C SER A 12 3.24 -10.37 8.09
N ILE A 13 3.52 -9.07 8.24
CA ILE A 13 2.82 -8.24 9.22
C ILE A 13 1.46 -7.80 8.69
N PHE A 14 0.53 -7.55 9.60
CA PHE A 14 -0.79 -6.99 9.30
C PHE A 14 -0.89 -5.56 9.82
N SER A 15 -1.16 -4.62 8.91
CA SER A 15 -1.38 -3.21 9.19
C SER A 15 -2.85 -2.83 9.14
N LEU A 16 -3.28 -1.91 10.01
CA LEU A 16 -4.61 -1.31 10.00
C LEU A 16 -4.59 0.00 9.20
N SER A 17 -5.21 0.02 8.01
CA SER A 17 -5.33 1.26 7.21
C SER A 17 -6.39 2.21 7.73
N HIS A 18 -6.11 3.50 7.58
CA HIS A 18 -6.94 4.59 8.06
C HIS A 18 -8.37 4.55 7.51
N LEU A 19 -8.61 4.19 6.23
CA LEU A 19 -9.99 4.13 5.71
C LEU A 19 -10.85 3.07 6.42
N THR A 20 -10.24 2.01 6.95
CA THR A 20 -10.95 0.97 7.71
C THR A 20 -11.67 1.58 8.92
N LEU A 21 -11.06 2.59 9.56
CA LEU A 21 -11.62 3.32 10.70
C LEU A 21 -11.75 4.80 10.38
N ILE A 22 -12.35 5.13 9.22
CA ILE A 22 -12.49 6.52 8.78
C ILE A 22 -13.10 7.39 9.90
N GLY A 23 -12.39 8.46 10.26
CA GLY A 23 -12.74 9.33 11.39
C GLY A 23 -11.98 9.08 12.69
N ALA A 24 -11.24 7.98 12.81
CA ALA A 24 -10.28 7.80 13.90
C ALA A 24 -9.06 8.71 13.71
N THR A 25 -8.59 9.35 14.77
CA THR A 25 -7.29 10.04 14.78
C THR A 25 -6.14 9.05 14.60
N PRO A 26 -4.95 9.48 14.14
CA PRO A 26 -3.77 8.61 14.07
C PRO A 26 -3.42 7.96 15.42
N VAL A 27 -3.65 8.67 16.53
CA VAL A 27 -3.41 8.15 17.88
C VAL A 27 -4.41 7.06 18.26
N GLU A 28 -5.71 7.28 18.00
CA GLU A 28 -6.74 6.25 18.22
C GLU A 28 -6.48 5.01 17.37
N LEU A 29 -6.08 5.20 16.12
CA LEU A 29 -5.72 4.12 15.20
C LEU A 29 -4.65 3.19 15.80
N VAL A 30 -3.58 3.77 16.39
CA VAL A 30 -2.50 3.02 17.06
C VAL A 30 -3.02 2.21 18.26
N TYR A 31 -3.77 2.85 19.14
CA TYR A 31 -4.26 2.16 20.34
C TYR A 31 -5.29 1.08 20.01
N ILE A 32 -6.14 1.30 19.01
CA ILE A 32 -7.10 0.30 18.52
C ILE A 32 -6.35 -0.86 17.86
N ALA A 33 -5.37 -0.58 17.00
CA ALA A 33 -4.53 -1.60 16.37
C ALA A 33 -3.86 -2.51 17.41
N ALA A 34 -3.28 -1.90 18.45
CA ALA A 34 -2.63 -2.62 19.55
C ALA A 34 -3.60 -3.56 20.30
N ARG A 35 -4.81 -3.08 20.63
CA ARG A 35 -5.82 -3.91 21.32
C ARG A 35 -6.45 -4.98 20.43
N ALA A 36 -6.59 -4.71 19.14
CA ALA A 36 -7.12 -5.64 18.16
C ALA A 36 -6.09 -6.72 17.73
N GLY A 37 -4.80 -6.50 17.99
CA GLY A 37 -3.72 -7.46 17.74
C GLY A 37 -3.02 -7.30 16.38
N TYR A 38 -3.05 -6.10 15.82
CA TYR A 38 -2.28 -5.73 14.63
C TYR A 38 -0.80 -5.54 14.96
N ASP A 39 0.04 -5.60 13.93
CA ASP A 39 1.48 -5.38 14.03
C ASP A 39 1.85 -3.92 13.69
N ALA A 40 1.06 -3.29 12.81
CA ALA A 40 1.30 -1.96 12.29
C ALA A 40 0.01 -1.16 12.05
N VAL A 41 0.19 0.14 11.77
CA VAL A 41 -0.85 1.03 11.25
C VAL A 41 -0.41 1.69 9.96
N SER A 42 -1.40 2.09 9.15
CA SER A 42 -1.22 2.82 7.90
C SER A 42 -2.05 4.13 7.96
N PRO A 43 -1.55 5.15 8.69
CA PRO A 43 -2.28 6.38 8.97
C PRO A 43 -2.29 7.35 7.79
N ARG A 44 -3.33 8.19 7.73
CA ARG A 44 -3.38 9.35 6.82
C ARG A 44 -2.72 10.56 7.45
N PHE A 45 -1.54 10.92 6.96
CA PHE A 45 -0.84 12.17 7.30
C PHE A 45 -0.79 13.18 6.14
N ILE A 46 -1.12 12.74 4.92
CA ILE A 46 -1.13 13.58 3.73
C ILE A 46 -2.57 14.05 3.49
N PRO A 47 -2.85 15.37 3.61
CA PRO A 47 -4.20 15.87 3.38
C PRO A 47 -4.61 15.80 1.91
N ILE A 48 -5.75 15.16 1.65
CA ILE A 48 -6.40 15.16 0.32
C ILE A 48 -7.34 16.35 0.12
N ARG A 49 -7.42 17.28 1.08
CA ARG A 49 -8.09 18.58 1.02
C ARG A 49 -9.57 18.48 0.63
N VAL A 50 -10.28 17.54 1.24
CA VAL A 50 -11.74 17.45 1.14
C VAL A 50 -12.40 18.11 2.36
N PRO A 51 -13.66 18.57 2.26
CA PRO A 51 -14.37 19.11 3.41
C PRO A 51 -14.40 18.12 4.58
N ASP A 52 -14.20 18.62 5.79
CA ASP A 52 -14.25 17.86 7.05
C ASP A 52 -13.30 16.65 7.10
N GLU A 53 -12.18 16.70 6.35
CA GLU A 53 -11.21 15.60 6.29
C GLU A 53 -10.56 15.32 7.66
N PHE A 54 -10.19 16.38 8.39
CA PHE A 54 -9.66 16.29 9.74
C PHE A 54 -10.23 17.42 10.60
N LEU A 55 -10.47 17.13 11.88
CA LEU A 55 -10.80 18.16 12.88
C LEU A 55 -9.59 19.05 13.19
N GLU A 56 -8.39 18.43 13.25
CA GLU A 56 -7.11 19.08 13.44
C GLU A 56 -6.09 18.48 12.46
N SER A 57 -5.13 19.27 12.00
CA SER A 57 -4.10 18.76 11.09
C SER A 57 -3.34 17.59 11.74
N PRO A 58 -3.22 16.43 11.07
CA PRO A 58 -2.43 15.32 11.61
C PRO A 58 -0.95 15.67 11.74
N LEU A 59 -0.48 16.70 11.02
CA LEU A 59 0.89 17.21 11.04
C LEU A 59 1.13 18.29 12.12
N ASP A 60 0.14 18.61 12.95
CA ASP A 60 0.39 19.47 14.12
C ASP A 60 1.43 18.84 15.06
N LYS A 61 2.31 19.65 15.64
CA LYS A 61 3.43 19.16 16.47
C LYS A 61 2.94 18.36 17.68
N ALA A 62 1.85 18.76 18.32
CA ALA A 62 1.29 18.05 19.44
C ALA A 62 0.70 16.70 18.99
N GLN A 63 0.03 16.67 17.85
CA GLN A 63 -0.54 15.44 17.26
C GLN A 63 0.56 14.44 16.86
N VAL A 64 1.63 14.90 16.18
CA VAL A 64 2.78 14.05 15.84
C VAL A 64 3.48 13.52 17.09
N GLN A 65 3.65 14.35 18.13
CA GLN A 65 4.27 13.91 19.39
C GLN A 65 3.40 12.88 20.13
N ALA A 66 2.07 13.09 20.16
CA ALA A 66 1.13 12.13 20.74
C ALA A 66 1.15 10.80 19.98
N PHE A 67 1.20 10.85 18.65
CA PHE A 67 1.32 9.68 17.79
C PHE A 67 2.60 8.89 18.06
N LYS A 68 3.77 9.56 18.09
CA LYS A 68 5.06 8.93 18.43
C LYS A 68 5.04 8.31 19.84
N THR A 69 4.38 8.95 20.79
CA THR A 69 4.21 8.42 22.16
C THR A 69 3.34 7.17 22.16
N ALA A 70 2.25 7.13 21.40
CA ALA A 70 1.37 5.97 21.27
C ALA A 70 2.12 4.78 20.65
N LEU A 71 2.91 5.01 19.58
CA LEU A 71 3.74 3.96 18.98
C LEU A 71 4.74 3.39 20.00
N ALA A 72 5.47 4.25 20.73
CA ALA A 72 6.42 3.81 21.75
C ALA A 72 5.76 3.06 22.92
N THR A 73 4.52 3.42 23.27
CA THR A 73 3.76 2.79 24.36
C THR A 73 3.24 1.41 23.97
N THR A 74 2.83 1.23 22.72
CA THR A 74 2.13 0.03 22.25
C THR A 74 3.05 -0.96 21.53
N GLY A 75 4.18 -0.50 20.99
CA GLY A 75 5.06 -1.30 20.13
C GLY A 75 4.57 -1.45 18.69
N ILE A 76 3.44 -0.82 18.33
CA ILE A 76 2.91 -0.80 16.96
C ILE A 76 3.89 -0.09 16.02
N GLN A 77 4.08 -0.67 14.83
CA GLN A 77 4.88 -0.06 13.75
C GLN A 77 4.02 0.81 12.83
N VAL A 78 4.67 1.62 11.99
CA VAL A 78 4.01 2.31 10.87
C VAL A 78 4.42 1.61 9.59
N LEU A 79 3.46 1.00 8.88
CA LEU A 79 3.74 0.32 7.62
C LEU A 79 3.87 1.34 6.48
N ASP A 80 2.84 2.16 6.31
CA ASP A 80 2.76 3.14 5.23
C ASP A 80 2.02 4.42 5.64
N ILE A 81 2.08 5.43 4.79
CA ILE A 81 1.27 6.65 4.89
C ILE A 81 0.50 6.88 3.60
N GLU A 82 -0.73 7.38 3.74
CA GLU A 82 -1.63 7.69 2.64
C GLU A 82 -2.15 9.14 2.71
N LEU A 83 -2.71 9.72 1.66
CA LEU A 83 -2.60 9.34 0.24
C LEU A 83 -2.05 10.56 -0.51
N ALA A 84 -0.86 10.44 -1.10
CA ALA A 84 -0.40 11.47 -2.04
C ALA A 84 -1.17 11.34 -3.37
N ARG A 85 -1.71 12.45 -3.85
CA ARG A 85 -2.45 12.47 -5.12
C ARG A 85 -1.66 13.27 -6.15
N ILE A 86 -1.47 12.68 -7.32
CA ILE A 86 -1.05 13.45 -8.50
C ILE A 86 -2.28 14.18 -9.04
N THR A 87 -2.37 15.49 -8.81
CA THR A 87 -3.32 16.41 -9.45
C THR A 87 -2.55 17.34 -10.39
N GLU A 88 -3.24 18.07 -11.26
CA GLU A 88 -2.61 18.94 -12.26
C GLU A 88 -1.71 20.04 -11.67
N ASP A 89 -1.95 20.39 -10.41
CA ASP A 89 -1.30 21.46 -9.66
C ASP A 89 -0.50 20.95 -8.44
N VAL A 90 -0.24 19.65 -8.36
CA VAL A 90 0.47 19.07 -7.21
C VAL A 90 1.90 19.59 -7.15
N ASP A 91 2.33 19.97 -5.94
CA ASP A 91 3.73 20.18 -5.60
C ASP A 91 4.22 18.98 -4.78
N PRO A 92 5.09 18.10 -5.32
CA PRO A 92 5.61 16.95 -4.59
C PRO A 92 6.32 17.33 -3.28
N CYS A 93 6.94 18.51 -3.20
CA CYS A 93 7.60 18.97 -1.98
C CYS A 93 6.61 19.17 -0.83
N SER A 94 5.31 19.36 -1.12
CA SER A 94 4.27 19.46 -0.09
C SER A 94 4.05 18.17 0.70
N PHE A 95 4.56 17.03 0.23
CA PHE A 95 4.47 15.74 0.92
C PHE A 95 5.56 15.51 1.97
N GLU A 96 6.68 16.25 1.89
CA GLU A 96 7.87 16.06 2.72
C GLU A 96 7.57 16.01 4.23
N PRO A 97 6.68 16.87 4.80
CA PRO A 97 6.37 16.81 6.23
C PRO A 97 5.80 15.46 6.71
N ALA A 98 5.09 14.73 5.84
CA ALA A 98 4.51 13.43 6.19
C ALA A 98 5.57 12.30 6.17
N LEU A 99 6.70 12.49 5.49
CA LEU A 99 7.74 11.47 5.35
C LEU A 99 8.51 11.24 6.68
N GLU A 100 8.49 12.23 7.59
CA GLU A 100 9.14 12.18 8.91
C GLU A 100 8.45 11.26 9.94
N ILE A 101 7.30 10.67 9.58
CA ILE A 101 6.49 9.85 10.48
C ILE A 101 7.13 8.48 10.76
N GLY A 102 8.12 8.08 9.95
CA GLY A 102 8.85 6.82 10.14
C GLY A 102 8.11 5.59 9.60
N ALA A 103 7.31 5.79 8.55
CA ALA A 103 6.73 4.70 7.78
C ALA A 103 7.78 3.95 6.94
N LYS A 104 7.41 2.80 6.36
CA LYS A 104 8.26 2.07 5.40
C LYS A 104 7.88 2.39 3.95
N HIS A 105 6.62 2.71 3.72
CA HIS A 105 6.08 2.99 2.40
C HIS A 105 5.25 4.29 2.40
N MET A 106 5.08 4.87 1.22
CA MET A 106 4.17 5.98 0.96
C MET A 106 3.28 5.60 -0.21
N ILE A 107 1.97 5.79 -0.08
CA ILE A 107 1.02 5.47 -1.14
C ILE A 107 0.77 6.71 -2.00
N MET A 108 0.81 6.53 -3.31
CA MET A 108 0.47 7.56 -4.28
C MET A 108 -0.54 7.05 -5.31
N SER A 109 -1.41 7.93 -5.80
CA SER A 109 -2.32 7.62 -6.92
C SER A 109 -2.55 8.84 -7.81
N ALA A 110 -2.87 8.61 -9.09
CA ALA A 110 -3.06 9.68 -10.06
C ALA A 110 -4.53 10.07 -10.25
N TRP A 111 -4.82 11.37 -10.27
CA TRP A 111 -6.17 11.94 -10.30
C TRP A 111 -6.35 13.09 -11.30
N THR A 112 -5.42 13.23 -12.24
CA THR A 112 -5.52 14.18 -13.34
C THR A 112 -6.69 13.85 -14.27
N ASN A 113 -7.24 14.88 -14.92
CA ASN A 113 -8.36 14.75 -15.85
C ASN A 113 -7.91 14.41 -17.28
N SER A 114 -6.66 14.72 -17.64
CA SER A 114 -6.09 14.41 -18.96
C SER A 114 -5.79 12.91 -19.10
N ARG A 115 -5.76 12.42 -20.34
CA ARG A 115 -5.24 11.07 -20.68
C ARG A 115 -3.91 11.12 -21.43
N ASP A 116 -3.47 12.32 -21.79
CA ASP A 116 -2.22 12.60 -22.52
C ASP A 116 -1.25 13.36 -21.61
N ASP A 117 -0.95 12.76 -20.47
CA ASP A 117 -0.18 13.33 -19.36
C ASP A 117 0.84 12.34 -18.80
N ARG A 118 1.16 11.28 -19.56
CA ARG A 118 2.07 10.21 -19.15
C ARG A 118 3.40 10.75 -18.62
N ASP A 119 4.04 11.65 -19.37
CA ASP A 119 5.34 12.22 -18.99
C ASP A 119 5.23 13.07 -17.72
N TYR A 120 4.12 13.79 -17.54
CA TYR A 120 3.85 14.51 -16.29
C TYR A 120 3.71 13.57 -15.08
N LEU A 121 2.99 12.45 -15.24
CA LEU A 121 2.88 11.45 -14.16
C LEU A 121 4.24 10.85 -13.80
N ILE A 122 5.09 10.58 -14.80
CA ILE A 122 6.46 10.09 -14.60
C ILE A 122 7.29 11.12 -13.84
N ASP A 123 7.24 12.40 -14.22
CA ASP A 123 8.02 13.47 -13.59
C ASP A 123 7.62 13.64 -12.11
N VAL A 124 6.31 13.74 -11.84
CA VAL A 124 5.77 13.88 -10.47
C VAL A 124 6.11 12.65 -9.62
N TYR A 125 5.95 11.44 -10.17
CA TYR A 125 6.28 10.21 -9.46
C TYR A 125 7.77 10.08 -9.18
N SER A 126 8.63 10.42 -10.15
CA SER A 126 10.08 10.44 -10.00
C SER A 126 10.51 11.43 -8.91
N GLN A 127 9.98 12.65 -8.94
CA GLN A 127 10.28 13.67 -7.94
C GLN A 127 9.85 13.23 -6.53
N THR A 128 8.70 12.59 -6.40
CA THR A 128 8.22 12.07 -5.11
C THR A 128 9.12 10.93 -4.61
N CYS A 129 9.55 10.02 -5.50
CA CYS A 129 10.52 8.97 -5.15
C CYS A 129 11.85 9.56 -4.67
N ASP A 130 12.35 10.60 -5.34
CA ASP A 130 13.60 11.29 -4.97
C ASP A 130 13.47 11.99 -3.60
N LEU A 131 12.31 12.58 -3.29
CA LEU A 131 11.99 13.15 -1.97
C LEU A 131 11.87 12.10 -0.87
N ALA A 132 11.34 10.92 -1.18
CA ALA A 132 11.13 9.82 -0.24
C ALA A 132 12.44 9.07 0.13
N MET A 133 13.43 9.09 -0.76
CA MET A 133 14.65 8.30 -0.62
C MET A 133 15.49 8.61 0.64
N PRO A 134 15.72 9.88 1.04
CA PRO A 134 16.44 10.22 2.28
C PRO A 134 15.76 9.69 3.56
N TYR A 135 14.45 9.45 3.51
CA TYR A 135 13.66 8.90 4.62
C TYR A 135 13.64 7.37 4.62
N GLY A 136 14.23 6.71 3.62
CA GLY A 136 14.23 5.26 3.48
C GLY A 136 12.86 4.68 3.08
N LEU A 137 12.00 5.50 2.49
CA LEU A 137 10.65 5.12 2.04
C LEU A 137 10.65 4.61 0.61
N THR A 138 9.84 3.59 0.34
CA THR A 138 9.39 3.29 -1.03
C THR A 138 8.09 4.04 -1.34
N VAL A 139 7.83 4.28 -2.63
CA VAL A 139 6.62 4.97 -3.10
C VAL A 139 5.79 4.01 -3.93
N GLU A 140 4.65 3.57 -3.38
CA GLU A 140 3.76 2.58 -3.98
C GLU A 140 2.68 3.28 -4.80
N LEU A 141 2.75 3.15 -6.13
CA LEU A 141 1.77 3.70 -7.05
C LEU A 141 0.54 2.79 -7.13
N GLU A 142 -0.59 3.29 -6.66
CA GLU A 142 -1.89 2.63 -6.70
C GLU A 142 -2.69 3.06 -7.94
N PHE A 143 -3.49 2.13 -8.47
CA PHE A 143 -4.35 2.33 -9.64
C PHE A 143 -5.85 2.10 -9.35
N PRO A 144 -6.52 2.96 -8.54
CA PRO A 144 -7.96 2.83 -8.33
C PRO A 144 -8.73 2.84 -9.65
N SER A 145 -9.70 1.92 -9.82
CA SER A 145 -10.42 1.71 -11.09
C SER A 145 -11.16 2.94 -11.62
N PHE A 146 -11.42 3.94 -10.76
CA PHE A 146 -12.05 5.21 -11.10
C PHE A 146 -11.10 6.42 -11.12
N SER A 147 -9.79 6.19 -11.03
CA SER A 147 -8.76 7.22 -11.06
C SER A 147 -8.19 7.46 -12.48
N ARG A 148 -7.06 8.18 -12.57
CA ARG A 148 -6.32 8.38 -13.82
C ARG A 148 -5.67 7.08 -14.31
N LEU A 149 -5.08 6.27 -13.43
CA LEU A 149 -4.49 4.97 -13.78
C LEU A 149 -5.48 3.88 -13.38
N ARG A 150 -5.94 3.08 -14.34
CA ARG A 150 -7.05 2.12 -14.12
C ARG A 150 -6.62 0.68 -14.28
N THR A 151 -5.41 0.45 -14.80
CA THR A 151 -4.87 -0.88 -15.10
C THR A 151 -3.50 -1.06 -14.47
N LEU A 152 -3.13 -2.33 -14.23
CA LEU A 152 -1.82 -2.68 -13.72
C LEU A 152 -0.71 -2.28 -14.68
N ASP A 153 -0.93 -2.44 -15.99
CA ASP A 153 0.02 -2.06 -17.04
C ASP A 153 0.29 -0.55 -17.07
N GLU A 154 -0.74 0.30 -16.91
CA GLU A 154 -0.55 1.75 -16.81
C GLU A 154 0.31 2.13 -15.60
N ALA A 155 0.07 1.52 -14.43
CA ALA A 155 0.89 1.78 -13.24
C ALA A 155 2.33 1.28 -13.43
N LEU A 156 2.49 0.07 -14.00
CA LEU A 156 3.81 -0.52 -14.27
C LEU A 156 4.62 0.30 -15.27
N ASP A 157 3.98 0.88 -16.28
CA ASP A 157 4.62 1.77 -17.24
C ASP A 157 5.20 3.02 -16.56
N ILE A 158 4.42 3.69 -15.71
CA ILE A 158 4.91 4.88 -14.95
C ILE A 158 6.05 4.51 -14.02
N VAL A 159 5.91 3.43 -13.24
CA VAL A 159 6.93 3.00 -12.27
C VAL A 159 8.22 2.56 -12.96
N ARG A 160 8.15 1.86 -14.10
CA ARG A 160 9.36 1.49 -14.85
C ARG A 160 10.00 2.69 -15.53
N ALA A 161 9.21 3.60 -16.09
CA ALA A 161 9.73 4.75 -16.82
C ALA A 161 10.39 5.80 -15.90
N SER A 162 10.02 5.86 -14.61
CA SER A 162 10.70 6.71 -13.64
C SER A 162 12.11 6.26 -13.29
N ASP A 163 12.40 4.95 -13.45
CA ASP A 163 13.69 4.33 -13.16
C ASP A 163 14.21 4.68 -11.75
N ARG A 164 13.32 4.61 -10.74
CA ARG A 164 13.65 4.90 -9.34
C ARG A 164 13.74 3.62 -8.50
N PRO A 165 14.84 3.41 -7.75
CA PRO A 165 15.08 2.17 -7.03
C PRO A 165 14.15 1.95 -5.83
N ASN A 166 13.47 3.00 -5.37
CA ASN A 166 12.47 2.95 -4.30
C ASN A 166 11.03 3.06 -4.84
N GLY A 167 10.82 2.90 -6.15
CA GLY A 167 9.49 2.84 -6.74
C GLY A 167 8.85 1.46 -6.59
N GLY A 168 7.53 1.43 -6.39
CA GLY A 168 6.73 0.21 -6.30
C GLY A 168 5.29 0.43 -6.77
N ILE A 169 4.53 -0.66 -6.80
CA ILE A 169 3.11 -0.68 -7.17
C ILE A 169 2.32 -1.21 -5.98
N LEU A 170 1.31 -0.44 -5.56
CA LEU A 170 0.33 -0.93 -4.61
C LEU A 170 -0.76 -1.68 -5.35
N VAL A 171 -0.86 -2.97 -5.07
CA VAL A 171 -2.02 -3.78 -5.45
C VAL A 171 -3.09 -3.64 -4.37
N ASP A 172 -4.30 -3.23 -4.74
CA ASP A 172 -5.50 -3.39 -3.89
C ASP A 172 -6.36 -4.50 -4.47
N THR A 173 -6.66 -5.50 -3.66
CA THR A 173 -7.56 -6.61 -3.99
C THR A 173 -8.90 -6.15 -4.58
N LEU A 174 -9.49 -5.07 -4.06
CA LEU A 174 -10.74 -4.52 -4.59
C LEU A 174 -10.55 -4.01 -6.03
N TYR A 175 -9.49 -3.24 -6.28
CA TYR A 175 -9.25 -2.66 -7.60
C TYR A 175 -8.81 -3.68 -8.63
N LEU A 176 -8.12 -4.77 -8.24
CA LEU A 176 -7.90 -5.92 -9.14
C LEU A 176 -9.23 -6.46 -9.67
N HIS A 177 -10.21 -6.65 -8.78
CA HIS A 177 -11.53 -7.15 -9.16
C HIS A 177 -12.30 -6.13 -9.99
N LEU A 178 -12.39 -4.87 -9.56
CA LEU A 178 -13.14 -3.82 -10.27
C LEU A 178 -12.55 -3.50 -11.65
N SER A 179 -11.23 -3.57 -11.80
CA SER A 179 -10.54 -3.40 -13.08
C SER A 179 -10.47 -4.67 -13.93
N ARG A 180 -11.01 -5.81 -13.45
CA ARG A 180 -11.02 -7.11 -14.17
C ARG A 180 -9.61 -7.58 -14.56
N VAL A 181 -8.62 -7.30 -13.72
CA VAL A 181 -7.22 -7.69 -13.97
C VAL A 181 -7.14 -9.22 -14.02
N ASP A 182 -6.52 -9.78 -15.07
CA ASP A 182 -6.16 -11.19 -15.05
C ASP A 182 -5.06 -11.38 -14.00
N LEU A 183 -5.29 -12.24 -13.01
CA LEU A 183 -4.31 -12.51 -11.97
C LEU A 183 -2.96 -12.98 -12.54
N GLY A 184 -2.93 -13.56 -13.75
CA GLY A 184 -1.71 -13.87 -14.48
C GLY A 184 -0.81 -12.65 -14.74
N GLU A 185 -1.38 -11.45 -14.89
CA GLU A 185 -0.65 -10.20 -15.10
C GLU A 185 0.28 -9.87 -13.92
N LEU A 186 -0.08 -10.28 -12.70
CA LEU A 186 0.79 -10.11 -11.53
C LEU A 186 2.17 -10.70 -11.80
N LEU A 187 2.26 -11.86 -12.47
CA LEU A 187 3.54 -12.53 -12.76
C LEU A 187 4.46 -11.72 -13.69
N HIS A 188 3.94 -10.72 -14.41
CA HIS A 188 4.73 -9.82 -15.27
C HIS A 188 5.35 -8.64 -14.51
N VAL A 189 4.83 -8.33 -13.32
CA VAL A 189 5.38 -7.31 -12.43
C VAL A 189 6.63 -7.87 -11.73
N PRO A 190 7.80 -7.23 -11.83
CA PRO A 190 8.99 -7.63 -11.08
C PRO A 190 8.72 -7.67 -9.57
N SER A 191 9.27 -8.65 -8.87
CA SER A 191 8.96 -8.87 -7.45
C SER A 191 9.46 -7.73 -6.55
N GLU A 192 10.53 -7.06 -6.96
CA GLU A 192 11.09 -5.87 -6.32
C GLU A 192 10.21 -4.62 -6.41
N LEU A 193 9.15 -4.63 -7.21
CA LEU A 193 8.19 -3.52 -7.28
C LEU A 193 6.94 -3.79 -6.43
N LEU A 194 6.88 -4.89 -5.69
CA LEU A 194 5.71 -5.31 -4.91
C LEU A 194 6.12 -5.49 -3.45
N HIS A 195 5.89 -4.46 -2.64
CA HIS A 195 6.30 -4.45 -1.23
C HIS A 195 5.17 -4.75 -0.25
N MET A 196 3.94 -4.36 -0.63
CA MET A 196 2.73 -4.50 0.19
C MET A 196 1.47 -4.66 -0.68
N ILE A 197 0.37 -5.04 -0.04
CA ILE A 197 -0.94 -5.19 -0.70
C ILE A 197 -2.05 -4.66 0.22
N HIS A 198 -3.04 -3.99 -0.37
CA HIS A 198 -4.30 -3.63 0.28
C HIS A 198 -5.30 -4.78 0.20
N ILE A 199 -5.81 -5.22 1.35
CA ILE A 199 -6.70 -6.37 1.45
C ILE A 199 -8.08 -6.00 1.97
N SER A 200 -9.08 -6.41 1.20
CA SER A 200 -10.49 -6.45 1.56
C SER A 200 -11.19 -7.45 0.66
N ASP A 201 -12.47 -7.68 0.89
CA ASP A 201 -13.32 -8.46 -0.02
C ASP A 201 -14.47 -7.60 -0.55
N CYS A 202 -15.23 -8.12 -1.50
CA CYS A 202 -16.42 -7.46 -2.02
C CYS A 202 -17.46 -8.47 -2.52
N LEU A 203 -18.71 -8.03 -2.63
CA LEU A 203 -19.77 -8.85 -3.23
C LEU A 203 -19.46 -9.16 -4.70
N PRO A 204 -19.96 -10.30 -5.24
CA PRO A 204 -19.82 -10.60 -6.65
C PRO A 204 -20.46 -9.53 -7.53
N GLY A 205 -19.92 -9.38 -8.74
CA GLY A 205 -20.31 -8.33 -9.68
C GLY A 205 -19.37 -7.13 -9.63
N ILE A 206 -19.51 -6.23 -10.61
CA ILE A 206 -18.74 -4.99 -10.72
C ILE A 206 -19.75 -3.88 -10.93
N ALA A 207 -19.61 -2.80 -10.17
CA ALA A 207 -20.50 -1.66 -10.33
C ALA A 207 -20.37 -1.06 -11.74
N ASP A 208 -21.49 -0.92 -12.44
CA ASP A 208 -21.52 -0.41 -13.83
C ASP A 208 -21.29 1.12 -13.93
N THR A 209 -21.18 1.80 -12.79
CA THR A 209 -21.03 3.27 -12.72
C THR A 209 -19.89 3.68 -11.81
N GLN A 210 -19.27 4.82 -12.13
CA GLN A 210 -18.22 5.42 -11.29
C GLN A 210 -18.72 5.70 -9.86
N VAL A 211 -19.96 6.18 -9.72
CA VAL A 211 -20.59 6.42 -8.42
C VAL A 211 -20.70 5.13 -7.61
N GLY A 212 -21.14 4.03 -8.24
CA GLY A 212 -21.23 2.73 -7.59
C GLY A 212 -19.88 2.17 -7.18
N MET A 213 -18.85 2.33 -8.01
CA MET A 213 -17.47 1.92 -7.65
C MET A 213 -16.94 2.72 -6.46
N ILE A 214 -17.16 4.04 -6.44
CA ILE A 214 -16.75 4.91 -5.32
C ILE A 214 -17.49 4.50 -4.03
N GLN A 215 -18.81 4.28 -4.10
CA GLN A 215 -19.59 3.85 -2.95
C GLN A 215 -19.08 2.51 -2.40
N LEU A 216 -18.81 1.53 -3.27
CA LEU A 216 -18.26 0.25 -2.84
C LEU A 216 -16.89 0.43 -2.16
N ALA A 217 -15.98 1.16 -2.80
CA ALA A 217 -14.63 1.36 -2.30
C ALA A 217 -14.57 2.12 -0.97
N ARG A 218 -15.55 3.00 -0.69
CA ARG A 218 -15.57 3.87 0.49
C ARG A 218 -16.51 3.45 1.60
N ASP A 219 -17.50 2.59 1.34
CA ASP A 219 -18.58 2.33 2.30
C ASP A 219 -18.96 0.87 2.46
N ALA A 220 -18.58 -0.03 1.54
CA ALA A 220 -19.18 -1.37 1.47
C ALA A 220 -18.18 -2.50 1.18
N ARG A 221 -16.90 -2.32 1.53
CA ARG A 221 -15.94 -3.43 1.48
C ARG A 221 -16.32 -4.51 2.52
N LEU A 222 -16.01 -5.77 2.22
CA LEU A 222 -16.35 -6.95 3.04
C LEU A 222 -15.11 -7.55 3.71
N TYR A 223 -15.32 -8.37 4.73
CA TYR A 223 -14.22 -9.11 5.34
C TYR A 223 -13.70 -10.19 4.38
N PRO A 224 -12.38 -10.40 4.30
CA PRO A 224 -11.82 -11.52 3.55
C PRO A 224 -12.54 -12.84 3.87
N GLY A 225 -13.02 -13.50 2.81
CA GLY A 225 -13.73 -14.77 2.88
C GLY A 225 -15.25 -14.67 2.96
N GLU A 226 -15.81 -13.46 2.99
CA GLU A 226 -17.27 -13.23 2.88
C GLU A 226 -17.74 -12.89 1.47
N GLY A 227 -16.81 -12.62 0.55
CA GLY A 227 -17.10 -12.12 -0.77
C GLY A 227 -16.60 -13.03 -1.89
N TRP A 228 -16.08 -12.39 -2.93
CA TRP A 228 -15.81 -12.99 -4.23
C TRP A 228 -14.33 -13.03 -4.62
N ILE A 229 -13.46 -12.33 -3.89
CA ILE A 229 -12.06 -12.17 -4.31
C ILE A 229 -11.27 -13.48 -4.15
N ASP A 230 -10.56 -13.89 -5.21
CA ASP A 230 -9.66 -15.05 -5.19
C ASP A 230 -8.31 -14.71 -4.52
N PHE A 231 -8.31 -14.67 -3.19
CA PHE A 231 -7.10 -14.40 -2.41
C PHE A 231 -6.01 -15.44 -2.62
N ASN A 232 -6.36 -16.72 -2.80
CA ASN A 232 -5.36 -17.76 -3.07
C ASN A 232 -4.66 -17.51 -4.41
N GLY A 233 -5.43 -17.23 -5.46
CA GLY A 233 -4.91 -16.90 -6.77
C GLY A 233 -3.99 -15.67 -6.75
N ILE A 234 -4.34 -14.64 -5.98
CA ILE A 234 -3.53 -13.44 -5.81
C ILE A 234 -2.22 -13.78 -5.08
N ILE A 235 -2.30 -14.37 -3.88
CA ILE A 235 -1.12 -14.60 -3.03
C ILE A 235 -0.12 -15.56 -3.67
N GLU A 236 -0.58 -16.60 -4.35
CA GLU A 236 0.31 -17.52 -5.06
C GLU A 236 1.14 -16.80 -6.15
N ARG A 237 0.64 -15.68 -6.66
CA ARG A 237 1.27 -14.88 -7.72
C ARG A 237 1.88 -13.57 -7.20
N MET A 238 1.90 -13.31 -5.91
CA MET A 238 2.61 -12.19 -5.29
C MET A 238 3.92 -12.69 -4.67
N PRO A 239 4.98 -11.87 -4.54
CA PRO A 239 6.08 -12.22 -3.63
C PRO A 239 5.58 -12.22 -2.17
N PRO A 240 6.38 -12.72 -1.20
CA PRO A 240 6.11 -12.45 0.21
C PRO A 240 6.08 -10.94 0.47
N VAL A 241 4.95 -10.42 0.96
CA VAL A 241 4.71 -9.00 1.20
C VAL A 241 3.99 -8.77 2.52
N ASN A 242 3.92 -7.52 2.95
CA ASN A 242 3.10 -7.09 4.09
C ASN A 242 1.65 -6.84 3.68
N TYR A 243 0.72 -7.03 4.61
CA TYR A 243 -0.72 -6.86 4.36
C TYR A 243 -1.23 -5.61 5.06
N SER A 244 -1.75 -4.64 4.31
CA SER A 244 -2.50 -3.51 4.87
C SER A 244 -3.99 -3.76 4.67
N ILE A 245 -4.76 -3.78 5.77
CA ILE A 245 -6.20 -4.01 5.71
C ILE A 245 -6.90 -2.67 5.49
N GLU A 246 -7.27 -2.39 4.24
CA GLU A 246 -8.10 -1.25 3.83
C GLU A 246 -9.53 -1.71 3.55
N LEU A 247 -10.40 -1.57 4.54
CA LEU A 247 -11.72 -2.19 4.58
C LEU A 247 -12.76 -1.25 5.17
N PRO A 248 -13.06 -0.12 4.50
CA PRO A 248 -14.16 0.73 4.92
C PRO A 248 -15.50 0.01 4.76
N ASN A 249 -16.26 -0.05 5.85
CA ASN A 249 -17.64 -0.51 5.84
C ASN A 249 -18.49 0.32 6.81
N ARG A 250 -19.31 1.22 6.26
CA ARG A 250 -20.06 2.20 7.03
C ARG A 250 -21.06 1.55 7.99
N THR A 251 -21.80 0.55 7.52
CA THR A 251 -22.80 -0.15 8.33
C THR A 251 -22.15 -0.89 9.49
N ARG A 252 -21.05 -1.62 9.23
CA ARG A 252 -20.34 -2.36 10.29
C ARG A 252 -19.67 -1.45 11.30
N LEU A 253 -19.10 -0.33 10.88
CA LEU A 253 -18.54 0.66 11.80
C LEU A 253 -19.62 1.24 12.71
N ALA A 254 -20.81 1.55 12.18
CA ALA A 254 -21.92 2.07 12.96
C ALA A 254 -22.48 1.04 13.97
N GLU A 255 -22.52 -0.23 13.59
CA GLU A 255 -23.07 -1.31 14.43
C GLU A 255 -22.07 -1.84 15.47
N LEU A 256 -20.79 -1.96 15.10
CA LEU A 256 -19.77 -2.61 15.92
C LEU A 256 -18.87 -1.62 16.67
N GLY A 257 -18.78 -0.38 16.18
CA GLY A 257 -17.74 0.55 16.59
C GLY A 257 -16.36 0.17 16.05
N TYR A 258 -15.37 1.03 16.31
CA TYR A 258 -14.06 0.93 15.69
C TYR A 258 -13.27 -0.33 16.09
N GLU A 259 -13.20 -0.63 17.39
CA GLU A 259 -12.33 -1.71 17.87
C GLU A 259 -12.81 -3.10 17.44
N GLU A 260 -14.11 -3.36 17.58
CA GLU A 260 -14.67 -4.65 17.16
C GLU A 260 -14.63 -4.82 15.64
N HIS A 261 -14.85 -3.74 14.88
CA HIS A 261 -14.69 -3.78 13.43
C HIS A 261 -13.25 -4.13 13.03
N ALA A 262 -12.25 -3.43 13.58
CA ALA A 262 -10.83 -3.71 13.34
C ALA A 262 -10.43 -5.14 13.75
N ARG A 263 -10.89 -5.61 14.91
CA ARG A 263 -10.61 -6.98 15.37
C ARG A 263 -11.15 -8.03 14.39
N ARG A 264 -12.38 -7.83 13.86
CA ARG A 264 -12.95 -8.75 12.87
C ARG A 264 -12.21 -8.69 11.53
N CYS A 265 -11.83 -7.49 11.07
CA CYS A 265 -10.99 -7.33 9.88
C CYS A 265 -9.73 -8.21 9.97
N LEU A 266 -9.01 -8.13 11.08
CA LEU A 266 -7.79 -8.90 11.30
C LEU A 266 -8.03 -10.42 11.36
N VAL A 267 -9.06 -10.86 12.11
CA VAL A 267 -9.39 -12.28 12.24
C VAL A 267 -9.69 -12.90 10.88
N HIS A 268 -10.53 -12.23 10.08
CA HIS A 268 -10.88 -12.71 8.74
C HIS A 268 -9.68 -12.70 7.79
N ALA A 269 -8.84 -11.66 7.85
CA ALA A 269 -7.60 -11.60 7.07
C ALA A 269 -6.66 -12.76 7.43
N LYS A 270 -6.38 -12.99 8.72
CA LYS A 270 -5.52 -14.09 9.17
C LYS A 270 -6.09 -15.46 8.78
N ASN A 271 -7.41 -15.64 8.82
CA ASN A 271 -8.06 -16.88 8.39
C ASN A 271 -7.97 -17.13 6.88
N SER A 272 -8.10 -16.08 6.06
CA SER A 272 -8.09 -16.17 4.60
C SER A 272 -6.67 -16.23 4.02
N PHE A 273 -5.74 -15.45 4.58
CA PHE A 273 -4.38 -15.26 4.06
C PHE A 273 -3.30 -16.03 4.84
N GLY A 274 -3.54 -16.39 6.11
CA GLY A 274 -2.51 -16.93 6.99
C GLY A 274 -1.90 -18.26 6.54
N LYS A 275 -2.58 -18.99 5.64
CA LYS A 275 -2.12 -20.29 5.11
C LYS A 275 -1.53 -20.21 3.70
N SER A 276 -1.91 -19.19 2.93
CA SER A 276 -1.49 -19.06 1.54
C SER A 276 -0.06 -18.53 1.47
N ARG A 277 0.71 -19.00 0.48
CA ARG A 277 2.12 -18.66 0.33
C ARG A 277 2.42 -18.36 -1.13
N SER A 278 3.36 -17.45 -1.35
CA SER A 278 3.88 -17.16 -2.68
C SER A 278 4.36 -18.44 -3.37
N LYS A 279 3.99 -18.60 -4.64
CA LYS A 279 4.55 -19.62 -5.55
C LYS A 279 5.47 -19.00 -6.60
N ARG A 280 5.79 -17.70 -6.48
CA ARG A 280 6.81 -17.09 -7.34
C ARG A 280 8.14 -17.75 -7.09
N ARG A 281 8.84 -18.08 -8.18
CA ARG A 281 10.26 -18.45 -8.05
C ARG A 281 11.01 -17.18 -7.66
N LEU A 282 11.66 -17.20 -6.50
CA LEU A 282 12.65 -16.19 -6.17
C LEU A 282 13.73 -16.27 -7.25
N GLN A 283 13.85 -15.23 -8.08
CA GLN A 283 15.02 -15.12 -8.93
C GLN A 283 16.20 -14.83 -8.01
N THR A 284 16.98 -15.86 -7.69
CA THR A 284 18.32 -15.64 -7.13
C THR A 284 19.09 -14.88 -8.19
N SER A 285 19.40 -13.61 -7.93
CA SER A 285 20.29 -12.81 -8.77
C SER A 285 21.62 -13.56 -8.95
N THR A 286 21.77 -14.22 -10.10
CA THR A 286 23.02 -14.88 -10.51
C THR A 286 23.97 -13.90 -11.20
N MET A 287 23.83 -12.58 -10.96
CA MET A 287 24.63 -11.54 -11.63
C MET A 287 25.87 -11.06 -10.85
N SER A 288 26.54 -11.94 -10.09
CA SER A 288 27.84 -11.59 -9.48
C SER A 288 29.00 -12.56 -9.71
N LYS A 289 28.81 -13.71 -10.38
CA LYS A 289 29.92 -14.67 -10.60
C LYS A 289 30.65 -14.57 -11.93
N SER A 290 30.14 -13.84 -12.92
CA SER A 290 30.75 -13.81 -14.27
C SER A 290 31.75 -12.68 -14.52
N LYS A 291 32.06 -11.84 -13.52
CA LYS A 291 33.06 -10.75 -13.64
C LYS A 291 34.41 -11.05 -12.96
N GLU A 292 34.48 -11.98 -12.01
CA GLU A 292 35.76 -12.38 -11.41
C GLU A 292 36.52 -13.41 -12.27
N GLU A 293 35.83 -14.33 -12.96
CA GLU A 293 36.51 -15.35 -13.78
C GLU A 293 37.11 -14.83 -15.11
N LYS A 294 36.82 -13.59 -15.51
CA LYS A 294 37.41 -12.99 -16.73
C LYS A 294 38.68 -12.17 -16.49
N ASN A 295 39.10 -11.96 -15.24
CA ASN A 295 40.33 -11.22 -14.93
C ASN A 295 41.54 -12.11 -14.58
N GLU A 296 41.35 -13.43 -14.42
CA GLU A 296 42.46 -14.37 -14.14
C GLU A 296 43.04 -15.06 -15.39
N GLN A 297 42.49 -14.84 -16.58
CA GLN A 297 43.02 -15.43 -17.83
C GLN A 297 43.81 -14.45 -18.71
N ALA A 298 44.12 -13.25 -18.23
CA ALA A 298 44.89 -12.23 -18.97
C ALA A 298 46.27 -11.93 -18.35
N THR A 299 46.85 -12.88 -17.64
CA THR A 299 48.26 -12.83 -17.20
C THR A 299 48.88 -14.20 -17.38
N TYR A 300 49.38 -14.49 -18.58
CA TYR A 300 50.58 -15.31 -18.87
C TYR A 300 50.95 -15.16 -20.34
#